data_AF-A0A559PQN9-F1
#
_entry.id   AF-A0A559PQN9-F1
#
_cell.length_a   1.000
_cell.length_b   1.000
_cell.length_c   1.000
_cell.angle_alpha   90.00
_cell.angle_beta   90.00
_cell.angle_gamma   90.00
#
_symmetry.space_group_name_H-M   'P 1'
#
loop_
_entity.id
_entity.type
_entity.pdbx_description
1 polymer ?
#
loop_
_entity_poly.entity_id
_entity_poly.type
_entity_poly.pdbx_seq_one_letter_code
_entity_poly.pdbx_strand_id
1 'polypeptide(L)'
;MKKIKKNINLFFKALSFGALLISLNSCSSDDSIINELGEVDDPDFETTDWTIETHSNFVSPNFDEVFGDNAVKRLDIVITEARWQSMLDDMTAIYGAFGVSSSPSGGDIDPISIPAEIFYNGLEWYRVGVSFKENSGLQQSWQSGILKLPFNLDFDEFEDAYPQIENQRFYGFKKLSLKNNFSDKLILKDKTATSELSDEVIETSNKAFYTVYVDHGEGPQYFGVYTMVEEVDQTS
;
A
#
# COMPACT_ATOMS: atom_id res chain seq x y z
N MET A 1 -48.35 -32.55 67.10
CA MET A 1 -47.21 -33.05 67.91
C MET A 1 -46.47 -34.12 67.12
N LYS A 2 -45.13 -33.97 66.95
CA LYS A 2 -44.12 -34.97 66.50
C LYS A 2 -44.30 -35.52 65.06
N LYS A 3 -43.31 -35.59 64.18
CA LYS A 3 -41.86 -35.29 64.18
C LYS A 3 -41.43 -35.13 62.71
N ILE A 4 -40.66 -34.08 62.43
CA ILE A 4 -39.87 -33.90 61.20
C ILE A 4 -38.71 -34.91 61.21
N LYS A 5 -38.53 -35.68 60.13
CA LYS A 5 -37.31 -36.44 59.87
C LYS A 5 -36.51 -35.78 58.75
N LYS A 6 -35.41 -35.18 59.19
CA LYS A 6 -34.21 -34.77 58.46
C LYS A 6 -33.67 -35.96 57.66
N ASN A 7 -33.22 -35.75 56.42
CA ASN A 7 -32.08 -36.48 55.87
C ASN A 7 -31.20 -35.50 55.10
N ILE A 8 -30.01 -35.33 55.66
CA ILE A 8 -28.84 -34.60 55.18
C ILE A 8 -27.88 -35.64 54.62
N ASN A 9 -27.24 -35.31 53.50
CA ASN A 9 -25.88 -35.71 53.06
C ASN A 9 -25.68 -34.92 51.76
N LEU A 10 -24.82 -33.90 51.58
CA LEU A 10 -23.55 -33.47 52.15
C LEU A 10 -22.40 -34.49 52.03
N PHE A 11 -21.83 -34.56 50.83
CA PHE A 11 -20.43 -34.89 50.53
C PHE A 11 -20.11 -34.22 49.17
N PHE A 12 -19.49 -33.05 49.08
CA PHE A 12 -18.09 -32.66 49.31
C PHE A 12 -17.06 -33.41 48.43
N LYS A 13 -16.42 -32.62 47.54
CA LYS A 13 -15.17 -32.84 46.76
C LYS A 13 -15.30 -33.79 45.56
N ALA A 14 -14.77 -33.50 44.37
CA ALA A 14 -13.49 -32.84 44.12
C ALA A 14 -13.48 -31.99 42.84
N LEU A 15 -12.78 -30.86 42.98
CA LEU A 15 -12.09 -30.11 41.95
C LEU A 15 -11.26 -31.07 41.07
N SER A 16 -11.56 -31.16 39.78
CA SER A 16 -10.57 -31.56 38.78
C SER A 16 -10.52 -30.50 37.71
N PHE A 17 -9.42 -29.75 37.75
CA PHE A 17 -9.03 -28.71 36.84
C PHE A 17 -8.66 -29.41 35.52
N GLY A 18 -9.60 -29.51 34.60
CA GLY A 18 -9.33 -29.97 33.24
C GLY A 18 -8.58 -28.87 32.50
N ALA A 19 -7.26 -28.94 32.47
CA ALA A 19 -6.43 -28.12 31.60
C ALA A 19 -6.81 -28.42 30.15
N LEU A 20 -7.54 -27.50 29.54
CA LEU A 20 -7.83 -27.49 28.11
C LEU A 20 -6.55 -27.08 27.38
N LEU A 21 -5.72 -28.07 27.02
CA LEU A 21 -4.60 -27.88 26.10
C LEU A 21 -5.15 -27.85 24.67
N ILE A 22 -5.53 -26.67 24.21
CA ILE A 22 -5.63 -26.38 22.77
C ILE A 22 -4.21 -26.10 22.31
N SER A 23 -3.50 -27.13 21.88
CA SER A 23 -2.28 -26.96 21.08
C SER A 23 -2.71 -26.63 19.65
N LEU A 24 -2.87 -25.34 19.38
CA LEU A 24 -2.81 -24.79 18.04
C LEU A 24 -1.70 -23.74 18.00
N ASN A 25 -1.06 -23.69 16.84
CA ASN A 25 0.11 -22.91 16.43
C ASN A 25 1.44 -23.66 16.57
N SER A 26 2.31 -23.62 15.56
CA SER A 26 2.22 -23.15 14.18
C SER A 26 3.58 -23.52 13.62
N CYS A 27 3.62 -24.36 12.59
CA CYS A 27 4.78 -24.47 11.71
C CYS A 27 4.37 -25.30 10.49
N SER A 28 3.71 -24.62 9.55
CA SER A 28 3.81 -24.98 8.15
C SER A 28 4.41 -23.77 7.47
N SER A 29 5.62 -23.96 6.97
CA SER A 29 6.41 -22.96 6.28
C SER A 29 5.64 -22.37 5.09
N ASP A 30 5.65 -21.03 5.02
CA ASP A 30 5.87 -20.19 3.84
C ASP A 30 5.61 -20.82 2.48
N ASP A 31 4.33 -21.05 2.17
CA ASP A 31 3.81 -21.16 0.81
C ASP A 31 2.35 -20.66 0.71
N SER A 32 1.69 -20.40 1.85
CA SER A 32 0.31 -19.89 1.89
C SER A 32 0.21 -18.37 1.85
N ILE A 33 1.22 -17.63 2.31
CA ILE A 33 1.18 -16.16 2.30
C ILE A 33 1.37 -15.62 0.88
N ILE A 34 2.18 -16.29 0.05
CA ILE A 34 2.31 -15.94 -1.37
C ILE A 34 1.03 -16.28 -2.16
N ASN A 35 0.27 -17.30 -1.74
CA ASN A 35 -0.97 -17.70 -2.41
C ASN A 35 -2.19 -16.82 -2.09
N GLU A 36 -2.19 -16.05 -1.00
CA GLU A 36 -3.35 -15.22 -0.59
C GLU A 36 -3.20 -13.74 -0.97
N LEU A 37 -1.96 -13.27 -1.23
CA LEU A 37 -1.65 -11.86 -1.51
C LEU A 37 -1.60 -11.51 -3.01
N GLY A 38 -1.57 -12.53 -3.86
CA GLY A 38 -1.52 -12.41 -5.32
C GLY A 38 -2.42 -13.43 -6.02
N GLU A 39 -3.48 -13.91 -5.36
CA GLU A 39 -4.49 -14.72 -6.04
C GLU A 39 -5.05 -13.88 -7.20
N VAL A 40 -4.92 -14.41 -8.42
CA VAL A 40 -5.68 -13.96 -9.58
C VAL A 40 -7.12 -14.41 -9.35
N ASP A 41 -7.78 -13.76 -8.41
CA ASP A 41 -9.16 -14.04 -8.02
C ASP A 41 -10.16 -13.31 -8.95
N ASP A 42 -9.64 -12.42 -9.81
CA ASP A 42 -10.38 -11.61 -10.77
C ASP A 42 -9.76 -11.56 -12.19
N PRO A 43 -9.41 -12.72 -12.82
CA PRO A 43 -8.74 -12.76 -14.12
C PRO A 43 -9.58 -12.18 -15.26
N ASP A 44 -10.91 -12.22 -15.11
CA ASP A 44 -11.86 -11.88 -16.16
C ASP A 44 -12.23 -10.40 -16.08
N PHE A 45 -11.57 -9.58 -16.90
CA PHE A 45 -11.90 -8.16 -17.10
C PHE A 45 -11.62 -7.73 -18.55
N GLU A 46 -12.24 -6.61 -18.94
CA GLU A 46 -12.12 -6.00 -20.26
C GLU A 46 -11.42 -4.64 -20.14
N THR A 47 -10.50 -4.36 -21.06
CA THR A 47 -9.71 -3.11 -21.07
C THR A 47 -10.35 -2.06 -21.97
N THR A 48 -11.55 -1.62 -21.64
CA THR A 48 -12.37 -0.76 -22.52
C THR A 48 -11.78 0.62 -22.81
N ASP A 49 -10.95 1.14 -21.90
CA ASP A 49 -10.30 2.45 -22.03
C ASP A 49 -8.94 2.37 -22.75
N TRP A 50 -8.50 1.15 -23.11
CA TRP A 50 -7.17 0.95 -23.68
C TRP A 50 -7.02 1.61 -25.04
N THR A 51 -6.05 2.52 -25.15
CA THR A 51 -5.62 3.08 -26.43
C THR A 51 -4.10 3.04 -26.58
N ILE A 52 -3.63 3.05 -27.83
CA ILE A 52 -2.20 3.11 -28.13
C ILE A 52 -1.54 4.32 -27.46
N GLU A 53 -2.20 5.48 -27.46
CA GLU A 53 -1.64 6.74 -26.96
C GLU A 53 -1.51 6.79 -25.43
N THR A 54 -2.35 6.03 -24.71
CA THR A 54 -2.50 6.16 -23.27
C THR A 54 -1.95 4.96 -22.50
N HIS A 55 -2.12 3.75 -23.04
CA HIS A 55 -1.83 2.50 -22.34
C HIS A 55 -0.67 1.72 -22.93
N SER A 56 -0.31 1.92 -24.21
CA SER A 56 0.71 1.07 -24.84
C SER A 56 2.13 1.58 -24.63
N ASN A 57 3.09 0.68 -24.83
CA ASN A 57 4.51 1.00 -24.96
C ASN A 57 4.92 1.41 -26.40
N PHE A 58 3.98 1.59 -27.33
CA PHE A 58 4.27 1.91 -28.73
C PHE A 58 4.45 3.40 -29.01
N VAL A 59 4.28 4.25 -27.98
CA VAL A 59 4.43 5.70 -28.08
C VAL A 59 5.47 6.20 -27.08
N SER A 60 6.09 7.33 -27.39
CA SER A 60 7.00 8.00 -26.44
C SER A 60 6.23 8.54 -25.23
N PRO A 61 6.86 8.62 -24.04
CA PRO A 61 6.20 9.17 -22.87
C PRO A 61 5.68 10.60 -23.08
N ASN A 62 4.44 10.84 -22.70
CA ASN A 62 3.79 12.14 -22.83
C ASN A 62 4.05 13.02 -21.60
N PHE A 63 5.22 13.64 -21.57
CA PHE A 63 5.65 14.53 -20.48
C PHE A 63 4.72 15.71 -20.26
N ASP A 64 4.17 16.29 -21.32
CA ASP A 64 3.28 17.45 -21.20
C ASP A 64 1.97 17.07 -20.48
N GLU A 65 1.40 15.91 -20.81
CA GLU A 65 0.18 15.41 -20.17
C GLU A 65 0.44 15.09 -18.69
N VAL A 66 1.47 14.31 -18.38
CA VAL A 66 1.71 13.84 -17.02
C VAL A 66 2.35 14.91 -16.14
N PHE A 67 3.34 15.64 -16.66
CA PHE A 67 4.15 16.57 -15.88
C PHE A 67 3.95 18.05 -16.20
N GLY A 68 3.06 18.39 -17.14
CA GLY A 68 2.70 19.79 -17.40
C GLY A 68 2.22 20.51 -16.13
N ASP A 69 2.67 21.77 -15.96
CA ASP A 69 2.56 22.60 -14.74
C ASP A 69 1.33 23.51 -14.71
N ASN A 70 0.40 23.33 -15.65
CA ASN A 70 -0.75 24.20 -15.83
C ASN A 70 -1.87 24.03 -14.77
N ALA A 71 -1.88 22.91 -14.04
CA ALA A 71 -2.88 22.63 -13.01
C ALA A 71 -2.43 21.52 -12.04
N VAL A 72 -3.01 21.50 -10.83
CA VAL A 72 -2.95 20.33 -9.95
C VAL A 72 -3.92 19.28 -10.48
N LYS A 73 -3.39 18.09 -10.79
CA LYS A 73 -4.14 16.99 -11.40
C LYS A 73 -4.81 16.11 -10.33
N ARG A 74 -5.83 15.34 -10.68
CA ARG A 74 -6.46 14.36 -9.79
C ARG A 74 -6.08 12.95 -10.21
N LEU A 75 -5.73 12.11 -9.23
CA LEU A 75 -5.50 10.68 -9.39
C LEU A 75 -6.35 9.95 -8.36
N ASP A 76 -7.09 8.93 -8.78
CA ASP A 76 -7.80 8.04 -7.88
C ASP A 76 -7.13 6.66 -7.93
N ILE A 77 -6.85 6.09 -6.77
CA ILE A 77 -6.31 4.74 -6.58
C ILE A 77 -7.42 3.92 -5.94
N VAL A 78 -7.88 2.87 -6.60
CA VAL A 78 -8.91 1.98 -6.08
C VAL A 78 -8.24 0.67 -5.71
N ILE A 79 -8.45 0.25 -4.48
CA ILE A 79 -7.89 -0.95 -3.89
C ILE A 79 -9.05 -1.66 -3.20
N THR A 80 -9.14 -2.99 -3.30
CA THR A 80 -10.17 -3.71 -2.54
C THR A 80 -9.87 -3.64 -1.04
N GLU A 81 -10.90 -3.71 -0.20
CA GLU A 81 -10.71 -3.72 1.26
C GLU A 81 -9.73 -4.82 1.71
N ALA A 82 -9.82 -6.00 1.10
CA ALA A 82 -8.93 -7.13 1.37
C ALA A 82 -7.46 -6.82 1.00
N ARG A 83 -7.20 -6.31 -0.22
CA ARG A 83 -5.83 -5.98 -0.66
C ARG A 83 -5.25 -4.82 0.15
N TRP A 84 -6.06 -3.83 0.52
CA TRP A 84 -5.63 -2.75 1.40
C TRP A 84 -5.23 -3.26 2.79
N GLN A 85 -6.04 -4.17 3.37
CA GLN A 85 -5.70 -4.78 4.65
C GLN A 85 -4.37 -5.54 4.59
N SER A 86 -4.12 -6.27 3.50
CA SER A 86 -2.83 -6.92 3.28
C SER A 86 -1.65 -5.95 3.27
N MET A 87 -1.79 -4.80 2.62
CA MET A 87 -0.75 -3.75 2.65
C MET A 87 -0.49 -3.24 4.07
N LEU A 88 -1.54 -3.08 4.89
CA LEU A 88 -1.40 -2.62 6.28
C LEU A 88 -0.78 -3.68 7.18
N ASP A 89 -1.10 -4.95 6.96
CA ASP A 89 -0.55 -6.08 7.71
C ASP A 89 0.95 -6.24 7.42
N ASP A 90 1.35 -6.11 6.16
CA ASP A 90 2.75 -6.08 5.74
C ASP A 90 3.52 -4.91 6.38
N MET A 91 2.96 -3.70 6.31
CA MET A 91 3.54 -2.53 6.98
C MET A 91 3.66 -2.72 8.51
N THR A 92 2.70 -3.40 9.12
CA THR A 92 2.74 -3.73 10.56
C THR A 92 3.83 -4.75 10.87
N ALA A 93 4.06 -5.73 9.99
CA ALA A 93 5.13 -6.70 10.13
C ALA A 93 6.52 -6.04 10.03
N ILE A 94 6.68 -5.09 9.11
CA ILE A 94 7.93 -4.36 8.86
C ILE A 94 8.22 -3.36 10.00
N TYR A 95 7.27 -2.47 10.30
CA TYR A 95 7.50 -1.30 11.16
C TYR A 95 6.88 -1.40 12.55
N GLY A 96 6.08 -2.43 12.83
CA GLY A 96 5.27 -2.55 14.04
C GLY A 96 3.93 -1.81 13.93
N ALA A 97 3.18 -1.78 15.04
CA ALA A 97 1.84 -1.22 15.06
C ALA A 97 1.80 0.25 14.60
N PHE A 98 0.82 0.60 13.77
CA PHE A 98 0.61 1.95 13.29
C PHE A 98 0.49 2.97 14.45
N GLY A 99 1.17 4.11 14.33
CA GLY A 99 1.18 5.15 15.36
C GLY A 99 2.00 4.83 16.61
N VAL A 100 2.77 3.73 16.60
CA VAL A 100 3.65 3.34 17.70
C VAL A 100 5.10 3.39 17.24
N SER A 101 5.95 4.06 18.03
CA SER A 101 7.38 4.05 17.78
C SER A 101 7.97 2.69 18.18
N SER A 102 8.35 1.90 17.18
CA SER A 102 9.08 0.63 17.32
C SER A 102 10.39 0.69 16.52
N SER A 103 11.41 -0.05 16.95
CA SER A 103 12.53 -0.33 16.05
C SER A 103 12.02 -1.24 14.93
N PRO A 104 12.32 -0.94 13.64
CA PRO A 104 12.02 -1.86 12.55
C PRO A 104 12.56 -3.25 12.88
N SER A 105 11.76 -4.27 12.60
CA SER A 105 12.25 -5.63 12.56
C SER A 105 13.36 -5.64 11.50
N GLY A 106 14.59 -5.99 11.85
CA GLY A 106 15.78 -5.84 10.99
C GLY A 106 15.85 -6.75 9.76
N GLY A 107 14.72 -7.00 9.09
CA GLY A 107 14.61 -7.65 7.79
C GLY A 107 14.70 -6.64 6.64
N ASP A 108 14.63 -7.16 5.42
CA ASP A 108 14.54 -6.33 4.21
C ASP A 108 13.25 -5.51 4.26
N ILE A 109 13.35 -4.23 3.94
CA ILE A 109 12.23 -3.29 4.01
C ILE A 109 11.73 -3.11 2.59
N ASP A 110 10.87 -4.02 2.14
CA ASP A 110 10.25 -3.96 0.82
C ASP A 110 8.76 -4.21 0.94
N PRO A 111 7.92 -3.15 0.97
CA PRO A 111 6.49 -3.30 1.08
C PRO A 111 5.88 -4.05 -0.11
N ILE A 112 4.90 -4.91 0.16
CA ILE A 112 4.25 -5.71 -0.90
C ILE A 112 3.60 -4.82 -1.98
N SER A 113 3.66 -5.31 -3.22
CA SER A 113 2.90 -4.77 -4.35
C SER A 113 1.60 -5.55 -4.52
N ILE A 114 0.49 -4.84 -4.69
CA ILE A 114 -0.85 -5.42 -4.88
C ILE A 114 -1.51 -4.84 -6.14
N PRO A 115 -2.37 -5.62 -6.83
CA PRO A 115 -3.08 -5.12 -8.01
C PRO A 115 -4.20 -4.16 -7.61
N ALA A 116 -4.20 -2.99 -8.24
CA ALA A 116 -5.15 -1.90 -8.00
C ALA A 116 -5.57 -1.23 -9.31
N GLU A 117 -6.66 -0.47 -9.29
CA GLU A 117 -7.13 0.31 -10.43
C GLU A 117 -6.74 1.78 -10.25
N ILE A 118 -6.18 2.38 -11.30
CA ILE A 118 -5.80 3.80 -11.29
C ILE A 118 -6.71 4.55 -12.24
N PHE A 119 -7.40 5.58 -11.75
CA PHE A 119 -8.20 6.45 -12.59
C PHE A 119 -7.56 7.82 -12.75
N TYR A 120 -7.44 8.25 -14.00
CA TYR A 120 -6.94 9.56 -14.37
C TYR A 120 -7.66 10.08 -15.62
N ASN A 121 -8.14 11.33 -15.59
CA ASN A 121 -8.87 11.96 -16.70
C ASN A 121 -10.04 11.13 -17.26
N GLY A 122 -10.68 10.32 -16.40
CA GLY A 122 -11.81 9.48 -16.78
C GLY A 122 -11.43 8.19 -17.51
N LEU A 123 -10.15 7.84 -17.56
CA LEU A 123 -9.63 6.57 -18.04
C LEU A 123 -9.18 5.71 -16.86
N GLU A 124 -9.31 4.40 -17.01
CA GLU A 124 -8.84 3.37 -16.07
C GLU A 124 -7.55 2.72 -16.56
N TRP A 125 -6.56 2.60 -15.67
CA TRP A 125 -5.43 1.68 -15.80
C TRP A 125 -5.68 0.49 -14.88
N TYR A 126 -5.57 -0.69 -15.46
CA TYR A 126 -6.07 -1.92 -14.86
C TYR A 126 -4.95 -2.65 -14.13
N ARG A 127 -5.24 -3.20 -12.95
CA ARG A 127 -4.35 -4.10 -12.18
C ARG A 127 -2.91 -3.57 -12.09
N VAL A 128 -2.76 -2.26 -11.87
CA VAL A 128 -1.48 -1.59 -11.64
C VAL A 128 -0.89 -2.09 -10.34
N GLY A 129 0.41 -2.38 -10.33
CA GLY A 129 1.17 -2.64 -9.12
C GLY A 129 1.23 -1.42 -8.22
N VAL A 130 0.59 -1.50 -7.05
CA VAL A 130 0.62 -0.44 -6.05
C VAL A 130 1.30 -0.96 -4.79
N SER A 131 2.38 -0.30 -4.38
CA SER A 131 3.07 -0.56 -3.12
C SER A 131 3.34 0.75 -2.38
N PHE A 132 3.63 0.66 -1.08
CA PHE A 132 4.18 1.81 -0.36
C PHE A 132 5.65 1.98 -0.74
N LYS A 133 6.06 3.21 -1.06
CA LYS A 133 7.46 3.48 -1.42
C LYS A 133 8.32 3.57 -0.17
N GLU A 134 9.29 2.67 -0.04
CA GLU A 134 10.33 2.78 0.99
C GLU A 134 11.07 4.11 0.86
N ASN A 135 11.12 4.83 1.98
CA ASN A 135 12.05 5.92 2.24
C ASN A 135 11.96 6.28 3.73
N SER A 136 12.92 7.07 4.22
CA SER A 136 12.92 7.57 5.60
C SER A 136 11.63 8.28 6.02
N GLY A 137 10.88 8.86 5.08
CA GLY A 137 9.58 9.50 5.33
C GLY A 137 8.43 8.51 5.55
N LEU A 138 8.50 7.30 5.00
CA LEU A 138 7.49 6.24 5.16
C LEU A 138 7.42 5.78 6.62
N GLN A 139 8.55 5.33 7.17
CA GLN A 139 8.64 4.88 8.56
C GLN A 139 8.15 5.95 9.53
N GLN A 140 8.62 7.21 9.35
CA GLN A 140 8.25 8.30 10.25
C GLN A 140 6.74 8.58 10.22
N SER A 141 6.13 8.58 9.02
CA SER A 141 4.69 8.80 8.87
C SER A 141 3.89 7.68 9.52
N TRP A 142 4.30 6.42 9.30
CA TRP A 142 3.68 5.24 9.89
C TRP A 142 3.70 5.28 11.43
N GLN A 143 4.88 5.50 12.01
CA GLN A 143 5.05 5.56 13.47
C GLN A 143 4.37 6.78 14.10
N SER A 144 4.12 7.83 13.33
CA SER A 144 3.37 9.02 13.77
C SER A 144 1.85 8.88 13.62
N GLY A 145 1.37 7.77 13.07
CA GLY A 145 -0.06 7.53 12.86
C GLY A 145 -0.62 8.36 11.71
N ILE A 146 0.18 8.61 10.66
CA ILE A 146 -0.20 9.41 9.48
C ILE A 146 -0.27 8.50 8.25
N LEU A 147 -1.48 8.28 7.73
CA LEU A 147 -1.73 7.43 6.55
C LEU A 147 -1.42 8.09 5.20
N LYS A 148 -0.96 9.34 5.20
CA LYS A 148 -0.45 9.99 3.98
C LYS A 148 0.94 9.43 3.65
N LEU A 149 0.99 8.20 3.18
CA LEU A 149 2.21 7.46 2.84
C LEU A 149 2.54 7.63 1.35
N PRO A 150 3.82 7.57 0.96
CA PRO A 150 4.23 7.59 -0.44
C PRO A 150 3.88 6.26 -1.15
N PHE A 151 3.52 6.33 -2.43
CA PHE A 151 3.18 5.15 -3.25
C PHE A 151 4.18 4.97 -4.39
N ASN A 152 4.45 3.73 -4.77
CA ASN A 152 4.96 3.38 -6.10
C ASN A 152 3.81 2.84 -6.94
N LEU A 153 3.80 3.20 -8.22
CA LEU A 153 2.87 2.72 -9.23
C LEU A 153 3.70 2.05 -10.34
N ASP A 154 3.49 0.76 -10.55
CA ASP A 154 4.14 -0.01 -11.60
C ASP A 154 3.07 -0.58 -12.55
N PHE A 155 3.02 -0.04 -13.77
CA PHE A 155 1.90 -0.26 -14.67
C PHE A 155 1.92 -1.62 -15.34
N ASP A 156 3.04 -2.34 -15.33
CA ASP A 156 3.19 -3.68 -15.91
C ASP A 156 3.63 -4.75 -14.90
N GLU A 157 3.66 -4.45 -13.60
CA GLU A 157 4.04 -5.38 -12.52
C GLU A 157 3.34 -6.75 -12.61
N PHE A 158 2.05 -6.75 -12.94
CA PHE A 158 1.23 -7.95 -12.99
C PHE A 158 0.92 -8.43 -14.41
N GLU A 159 1.70 -8.03 -15.42
CA GLU A 159 1.44 -8.42 -16.82
C GLU A 159 1.55 -9.93 -17.07
N ASP A 160 2.39 -10.62 -16.32
CA ASP A 160 2.51 -12.09 -16.37
C ASP A 160 1.23 -12.79 -15.84
N ALA A 161 0.56 -12.18 -14.87
CA ALA A 161 -0.66 -12.69 -14.25
C ALA A 161 -1.93 -12.28 -15.00
N TYR A 162 -1.92 -11.08 -15.62
CA TYR A 162 -3.02 -10.50 -16.38
C TYR A 162 -2.55 -10.12 -17.79
N PRO A 163 -2.55 -11.06 -18.75
CA PRO A 163 -2.08 -10.80 -20.11
C PRO A 163 -2.82 -9.67 -20.84
N GLN A 164 -4.02 -9.30 -20.41
CA GLN A 164 -4.78 -8.17 -20.95
C GLN A 164 -4.09 -6.81 -20.77
N ILE A 165 -3.15 -6.69 -19.83
CA ILE A 165 -2.38 -5.47 -19.53
C ILE A 165 -0.91 -5.57 -19.95
N GLU A 166 -0.58 -6.48 -20.88
CA GLU A 166 0.79 -6.63 -21.39
C GLU A 166 1.37 -5.27 -21.83
N ASN A 167 2.52 -4.93 -21.24
CA ASN A 167 3.23 -3.68 -21.43
C ASN A 167 2.37 -2.41 -21.23
N GLN A 168 1.44 -2.45 -20.27
CA GLN A 168 0.64 -1.28 -19.92
C GLN A 168 1.56 -0.14 -19.43
N ARG A 169 1.24 1.09 -19.84
CA ARG A 169 1.94 2.32 -19.53
C ARG A 169 0.95 3.38 -19.10
N PHE A 170 1.37 4.30 -18.26
CA PHE A 170 0.65 5.55 -18.01
C PHE A 170 1.15 6.61 -18.97
N TYR A 171 0.47 6.82 -20.09
CA TYR A 171 0.93 7.76 -21.14
C TYR A 171 2.40 7.55 -21.53
N GLY A 172 2.80 6.29 -21.70
CA GLY A 172 4.17 5.89 -22.03
C GLY A 172 5.13 5.74 -20.83
N PHE A 173 4.73 6.09 -19.61
CA PHE A 173 5.52 5.85 -18.39
C PHE A 173 5.26 4.45 -17.82
N LYS A 174 6.34 3.70 -17.55
CA LYS A 174 6.25 2.35 -16.96
C LYS A 174 6.06 2.40 -15.45
N LYS A 175 6.83 3.25 -14.76
CA LYS A 175 6.81 3.37 -13.29
C LYS A 175 6.75 4.83 -12.89
N LEU A 176 5.92 5.11 -11.89
CA LEU A 176 5.76 6.44 -11.29
C LEU A 176 5.79 6.32 -9.77
N SER A 177 6.19 7.38 -9.08
CA SER A 177 6.04 7.47 -7.62
C SER A 177 5.29 8.71 -7.18
N LEU A 178 4.48 8.54 -6.14
CA LEU A 178 3.76 9.61 -5.46
C LEU A 178 4.45 9.90 -4.14
N LYS A 179 5.23 10.98 -4.08
CA LYS A 179 5.88 11.44 -2.85
C LYS A 179 4.90 12.20 -1.98
N ASN A 180 4.81 11.84 -0.70
CA ASN A 180 3.87 12.43 0.26
C ASN A 180 4.25 13.85 0.74
N ASN A 181 5.40 14.37 0.31
CA ASN A 181 5.96 15.69 0.67
C ASN A 181 6.03 15.92 2.20
N PHE A 182 6.14 14.84 2.98
CA PHE A 182 6.07 14.91 4.43
C PHE A 182 7.36 15.51 5.02
N SER A 183 8.52 15.03 4.56
CA SER A 183 9.85 15.52 4.99
C SER A 183 9.99 17.03 4.76
N ASP A 184 9.55 17.53 3.60
CA ASP A 184 9.63 18.95 3.24
C ASP A 184 8.84 19.85 4.21
N LYS A 185 7.69 19.36 4.71
CA LYS A 185 6.84 20.11 5.65
C LYS A 185 7.40 20.12 7.07
N LEU A 186 8.11 19.06 7.49
CA LEU A 186 8.79 19.01 8.78
C LEU A 186 10.03 19.90 8.81
N ILE A 187 10.83 19.92 7.74
CA ILE A 187 12.01 20.77 7.60
C ILE A 187 11.64 22.26 7.68
N LEU A 188 10.52 22.68 7.08
CA LEU A 188 10.04 24.07 7.15
C LEU A 188 9.50 24.48 8.54
N LYS A 189 9.08 23.52 9.36
CA LYS A 189 8.67 23.77 10.75
C LYS A 189 9.87 23.83 11.69
N ASP A 190 10.96 23.12 11.38
CA ASP A 190 12.19 23.13 12.15
C ASP A 190 13.15 24.23 11.64
N LYS A 191 12.77 25.48 11.93
CA LYS A 191 13.48 26.69 11.46
C LYS A 191 14.81 26.93 12.21
N THR A 192 15.66 25.92 12.27
CA THR A 192 17.06 25.98 12.73
C THR A 192 17.95 24.85 12.21
N ALA A 193 17.42 23.85 11.49
CA ALA A 193 18.23 22.80 10.87
C ALA A 193 18.94 23.32 9.62
N THR A 194 20.07 23.96 9.84
CA THR A 194 21.01 24.37 8.80
C THR A 194 21.96 23.19 8.58
N SER A 195 21.75 22.40 7.53
CA SER A 195 22.79 21.70 6.74
C SER A 195 22.17 20.51 6.00
N GLU A 196 22.54 20.38 4.72
CA GLU A 196 22.34 19.19 3.88
C GLU A 196 20.93 18.99 3.31
N LEU A 197 20.40 20.04 2.67
CA LEU A 197 19.71 19.78 1.40
C LEU A 197 20.78 19.36 0.42
N SER A 198 21.02 18.06 0.28
CA SER A 198 21.67 17.54 -0.91
C SER A 198 20.72 17.84 -2.08
N ASP A 199 20.96 18.99 -2.71
CA ASP A 199 20.63 19.32 -4.10
C ASP A 199 21.34 18.34 -5.08
N GLU A 200 21.56 17.09 -4.68
CA GLU A 200 22.37 16.11 -5.37
C GLU A 200 21.45 14.92 -5.69
N VAL A 201 21.19 14.72 -6.99
CA VAL A 201 20.33 13.69 -7.61
C VAL A 201 18.82 14.02 -7.72
N ILE A 202 18.45 15.29 -8.01
CA ILE A 202 17.12 15.58 -8.57
C ILE A 202 17.21 16.53 -9.79
N GLU A 203 18.14 16.28 -10.70
CA GLU A 203 18.28 17.10 -11.92
C GLU A 203 17.65 16.48 -13.19
N THR A 204 17.00 15.31 -13.14
CA THR A 204 16.47 14.68 -14.37
C THR A 204 15.05 14.11 -14.31
N SER A 205 14.46 13.90 -13.13
CA SER A 205 13.08 13.36 -13.06
C SER A 205 12.05 14.46 -13.15
N ASN A 206 11.14 14.34 -14.12
CA ASN A 206 9.99 15.21 -14.27
C ASN A 206 9.07 15.12 -13.04
N LYS A 207 8.46 16.24 -12.64
CA LYS A 207 7.62 16.34 -11.44
C LYS A 207 6.33 17.12 -11.69
N ALA A 208 5.23 16.66 -11.10
CA ALA A 208 3.97 17.40 -11.08
C ALA A 208 3.17 17.14 -9.80
N PHE A 209 2.27 18.05 -9.47
CA PHE A 209 1.42 17.93 -8.28
C PHE A 209 0.09 17.26 -8.59
N TYR A 210 -0.28 16.28 -7.77
CA TYR A 210 -1.52 15.54 -7.87
C TYR A 210 -2.28 15.56 -6.55
N THR A 211 -3.59 15.82 -6.57
CA THR A 211 -4.50 15.43 -5.49
C THR A 211 -4.80 13.96 -5.62
N VAL A 212 -4.39 13.18 -4.63
CA VAL A 212 -4.59 11.72 -4.61
C VAL A 212 -5.81 11.40 -3.77
N TYR A 213 -6.66 10.55 -4.32
CA TYR A 213 -7.77 9.92 -3.65
C TYR A 213 -7.52 8.42 -3.59
N VAL A 214 -7.84 7.78 -2.47
CA VAL A 214 -7.74 6.32 -2.32
C VAL A 214 -9.12 5.80 -1.93
N ASP A 215 -9.63 4.85 -2.71
CA ASP A 215 -10.80 4.04 -2.35
C ASP A 215 -10.31 2.68 -1.89
N HIS A 216 -10.64 2.30 -0.66
CA HIS A 216 -10.33 1.00 -0.09
C HIS A 216 -11.60 0.28 0.41
N GLY A 217 -12.73 0.49 -0.28
CA GLY A 217 -14.02 -0.15 0.00
C GLY A 217 -15.15 0.78 0.48
N GLU A 218 -14.83 2.06 0.75
CA GLU A 218 -15.80 3.05 1.26
C GLU A 218 -16.03 4.22 0.29
N GLY A 219 -15.50 4.15 -0.93
CA GLY A 219 -15.48 5.26 -1.88
C GLY A 219 -14.18 6.07 -1.80
N PRO A 220 -13.94 6.98 -2.76
CA PRO A 220 -12.70 7.74 -2.86
C PRO A 220 -12.53 8.72 -1.70
N GLN A 221 -11.49 8.52 -0.90
CA GLN A 221 -11.10 9.38 0.22
C GLN A 221 -9.92 10.27 -0.16
N TYR A 222 -9.96 11.55 0.19
CA TYR A 222 -8.86 12.47 -0.12
C TYR A 222 -7.65 12.25 0.79
N PHE A 223 -6.52 11.82 0.22
CA PHE A 223 -5.28 11.55 0.95
C PHE A 223 -4.31 12.74 0.96
N GLY A 224 -4.47 13.70 0.05
CA GLY A 224 -3.71 14.95 0.04
C GLY A 224 -3.08 15.29 -1.31
N VAL A 225 -2.23 16.32 -1.32
CA VAL A 225 -1.40 16.68 -2.48
C VAL A 225 -0.08 15.91 -2.41
N TYR A 226 0.22 15.20 -3.48
CA TYR A 226 1.44 14.43 -3.70
C TYR A 226 2.26 15.04 -4.83
N THR A 227 3.57 14.77 -4.84
CA THR A 227 4.43 15.04 -5.99
C THR A 227 4.60 13.74 -6.76
N MET A 228 4.04 13.68 -7.97
CA MET A 228 4.30 12.62 -8.93
C MET A 228 5.73 12.79 -9.47
N VAL A 229 6.48 11.69 -9.54
CA VAL A 229 7.84 11.65 -10.08
C VAL A 229 7.95 10.45 -11.02
N GLU A 230 8.59 10.66 -12.16
CA GLU A 230 8.99 9.56 -13.04
C GLU A 230 10.09 8.71 -12.38
N GLU A 231 9.87 7.39 -12.32
CA GLU A 231 10.91 6.44 -11.96
C GLU A 231 11.57 5.96 -13.25
N VAL A 232 12.76 6.49 -13.51
CA VAL A 232 13.57 6.05 -14.65
C VAL A 232 14.30 4.79 -14.21
N ASP A 233 14.04 3.66 -14.86
CA ASP A 233 14.86 2.48 -14.68
C ASP A 233 16.31 2.90 -14.98
N GLN A 234 17.19 2.89 -13.97
CA GLN A 234 18.61 3.10 -14.18
C GLN A 234 19.19 1.86 -14.87
N THR A 235 18.85 1.66 -16.12
CA THR A 235 19.62 0.81 -17.02
C THR A 235 20.87 1.61 -17.40
N SER A 236 21.94 1.40 -16.64
CA SER A 236 23.31 1.71 -17.09
C SER A 236 23.74 0.77 -18.22
#